data_AF-A0A425W0X9-F1
#
_entry.id   AF-A0A425W0X9-F1
#
_cell.length_a   1.000
_cell.length_b   1.000
_cell.length_c   1.000
_cell.angle_alpha   90.00
_cell.angle_beta   90.00
_cell.angle_gamma   90.00
#
_symmetry.space_group_name_H-M   'P 1'
#
loop_
_entity.id
_entity.type
_entity.pdbx_description
1 polymer ?
#
loop_
_entity_poly.entity_id
_entity_poly.type
_entity_poly.pdbx_seq_one_letter_code
_entity_poly.pdbx_strand_id
1 'polypeptide(L)'
;TGAFRTLPHFDEKDICYTFYTAFKEPLFSKVQKLLWDMDSITERHERPVSQATLAWTMQKELVTTALVECSSSKRVKGNCTTVTLEMTADKITFLDSSIERNLA
;
A
#
# COMPACT_ATOMS: atom_id res chain seq x y z
N THR A 1 -6.04 1.81 -0.38
CA THR A 1 -6.87 0.79 -1.06
C THR A 1 -6.28 0.29 -2.36
N GLY A 2 -5.25 0.94 -2.93
CA GLY A 2 -4.83 0.62 -4.31
C GLY A 2 -5.87 1.12 -5.32
N ALA A 3 -6.36 2.35 -5.15
CA ALA A 3 -7.48 2.87 -5.94
C ALA A 3 -7.13 3.07 -7.43
N PHE A 4 -5.90 3.52 -7.71
CA PHE A 4 -5.42 3.71 -9.08
C PHE A 4 -4.77 2.42 -9.57
N ARG A 5 -5.42 1.76 -10.53
CA ARG A 5 -4.94 0.52 -11.17
C ARG A 5 -4.51 0.70 -12.62
N THR A 6 -4.87 1.84 -13.20
CA THR A 6 -4.43 2.32 -14.50
C THR A 6 -3.95 3.76 -14.31
N LEU A 7 -3.00 4.20 -15.14
CA LEU A 7 -2.47 5.55 -15.04
C LEU A 7 -3.58 6.55 -15.45
N PRO A 8 -4.06 7.40 -14.53
CA PRO A 8 -5.11 8.35 -14.86
C PRO A 8 -4.59 9.46 -15.77
N HIS A 9 -5.48 10.06 -16.55
CA HIS A 9 -5.21 11.35 -17.16
C HIS A 9 -5.54 12.45 -16.13
N PHE A 10 -4.51 13.16 -15.68
CA PHE A 10 -4.65 14.24 -14.71
C PHE A 10 -4.67 15.60 -15.41
N ASP A 11 -5.35 16.57 -14.81
CA ASP A 11 -5.21 17.98 -15.19
C ASP A 11 -3.76 18.45 -15.04
N GLU A 12 -3.33 19.38 -15.90
CA GLU A 12 -1.95 19.90 -15.92
C GLU A 12 -1.52 20.53 -14.58
N LYS A 13 -2.48 20.98 -13.77
CA LYS A 13 -2.25 21.61 -12.46
C LYS A 13 -2.49 20.67 -11.28
N ASP A 14 -2.85 19.41 -11.51
CA ASP A 14 -3.09 18.45 -10.43
C ASP A 14 -1.77 18.12 -9.70
N ILE A 15 -1.80 18.14 -8.37
CA ILE A 15 -0.64 17.84 -7.53
C ILE A 15 -0.17 16.39 -7.68
N CYS A 16 -1.09 15.45 -7.94
CA CYS A 16 -0.77 14.05 -8.21
C CYS A 16 0.19 13.92 -9.40
N TYR A 17 -0.02 14.74 -10.43
CA TYR A 17 0.79 14.73 -11.64
C TYR A 17 2.03 15.63 -11.54
N THR A 18 1.88 16.82 -10.97
CA THR A 18 2.97 17.81 -10.95
C THR A 18 4.02 17.48 -9.90
N PHE A 19 3.63 16.99 -8.72
CA PHE A 19 4.52 16.77 -7.58
C PHE A 19 4.98 15.31 -7.44
N TYR A 20 4.07 14.34 -7.54
CA TYR A 20 4.41 12.94 -7.25
C TYR A 20 4.98 12.20 -8.47
N THR A 21 6.16 11.61 -8.32
CA THR A 21 6.79 10.76 -9.35
C THR A 21 6.09 9.42 -9.52
N ALA A 22 5.37 8.95 -8.50
CA ALA A 22 4.67 7.66 -8.52
C ALA A 22 3.55 7.57 -9.58
N PHE A 23 3.05 8.69 -10.07
CA PHE A 23 2.07 8.78 -11.17
C PHE A 23 2.72 9.06 -12.53
N LYS A 24 3.98 8.64 -12.71
CA LYS A 24 4.71 8.76 -13.98
C LYS A 24 5.43 7.46 -14.27
N GLU A 25 5.58 7.14 -15.55
CA GLU A 25 6.38 5.98 -15.95
C GLU A 25 7.88 6.24 -15.81
N PRO A 26 8.69 5.21 -15.48
CA PRO A 26 8.31 3.79 -15.30
C PRO A 26 7.81 3.45 -13.88
N LEU A 27 7.80 4.43 -12.96
CA LEU A 27 7.55 4.17 -11.53
C LEU A 27 6.10 3.74 -11.27
N PHE A 28 5.13 4.30 -12.00
CA PHE A 28 3.73 3.87 -11.89
C PHE A 28 3.58 2.38 -12.18
N SER A 29 4.10 1.91 -13.32
CA SER A 29 4.05 0.48 -13.68
C SER A 29 4.79 -0.41 -12.67
N LYS A 30 5.91 0.05 -12.12
CA LYS A 30 6.61 -0.67 -11.03
C LYS A 30 5.76 -0.79 -9.77
N VAL A 31 5.10 0.29 -9.35
CA VAL A 31 4.19 0.28 -8.20
C VAL A 31 2.98 -0.63 -8.44
N GLN A 32 2.43 -0.69 -9.66
CA GLN A 32 1.32 -1.60 -9.98
C GLN A 32 1.70 -3.08 -9.79
N LYS A 33 2.93 -3.47 -10.15
CA LYS A 33 3.42 -4.84 -9.89
C LYS A 33 3.44 -5.18 -8.41
N LEU A 34 3.94 -4.27 -7.58
CA LEU A 34 3.89 -4.42 -6.12
C LEU A 34 2.44 -4.52 -5.64
N LEU A 35 1.53 -3.67 -6.13
CA LEU A 35 0.12 -3.73 -5.73
C LEU A 35 -0.55 -5.08 -6.08
N TRP A 36 -0.21 -5.70 -7.22
CA TRP A 36 -0.69 -7.05 -7.56
C TRP A 36 -0.15 -8.12 -6.61
N ASP A 37 1.15 -8.04 -6.26
CA ASP A 37 1.73 -8.93 -5.25
C ASP A 37 1.01 -8.75 -3.89
N MET A 38 0.69 -7.52 -3.50
CA MET A 38 -0.08 -7.24 -2.28
C MET A 38 -1.51 -7.79 -2.35
N ASP A 39 -2.18 -7.69 -3.50
CA ASP A 39 -3.54 -8.20 -3.69
C ASP A 39 -3.60 -9.70 -3.37
N SER A 40 -2.62 -10.49 -3.84
CA SER A 40 -2.54 -11.94 -3.60
C SER A 40 -2.48 -12.32 -2.11
N ILE A 41 -1.99 -11.42 -1.27
CA ILE A 41 -1.91 -11.61 0.19
C ILE A 41 -3.23 -11.21 0.85
N THR A 42 -3.91 -10.21 0.29
CA THR A 42 -5.13 -9.62 0.83
C THR A 42 -6.40 -10.39 0.49
N GLU A 43 -6.46 -11.04 -0.68
CA GLU A 43 -7.60 -11.88 -1.08
C GLU A 43 -7.84 -13.02 -0.08
N ARG A 44 -6.77 -13.59 0.49
CA ARG A 44 -6.86 -14.61 1.55
C ARG A 44 -7.43 -14.07 2.88
N HIS A 45 -7.43 -12.75 3.07
CA HIS A 45 -7.77 -12.09 4.33
C HIS A 45 -9.01 -11.19 4.24
N GLU A 46 -9.66 -11.08 3.07
CA GLU A 46 -10.85 -10.23 2.80
C GLU A 46 -10.69 -8.76 3.22
N ARG A 47 -9.46 -8.22 3.14
CA ARG A 47 -9.16 -6.84 3.57
C ARG A 47 -8.62 -5.99 2.43
N PRO A 48 -8.84 -4.66 2.45
CA PRO A 48 -8.24 -3.77 1.46
C PRO A 48 -6.71 -3.77 1.54
N VAL A 49 -6.03 -3.61 0.39
CA VAL A 49 -4.56 -3.49 0.30
C VAL A 49 -3.97 -2.50 1.30
N SER A 50 -4.61 -1.34 1.53
CA SER A 50 -4.09 -0.35 2.48
C SER A 50 -4.00 -0.85 3.92
N GLN A 51 -4.87 -1.79 4.32
CA GLN A 51 -4.77 -2.40 5.63
C GLN A 51 -3.62 -3.42 5.68
N ALA A 52 -3.42 -4.22 4.62
CA ALA A 52 -2.23 -5.07 4.56
C ALA A 52 -0.92 -4.27 4.55
N THR A 53 -0.87 -3.14 3.83
CA THR A 53 0.27 -2.22 3.87
C THR A 53 0.52 -1.72 5.29
N LEU A 54 -0.53 -1.28 5.99
CA LEU A 54 -0.40 -0.78 7.35
C LEU A 54 0.08 -1.87 8.32
N ALA A 55 -0.45 -3.09 8.22
CA ALA A 55 -0.01 -4.21 9.04
C ALA A 55 1.45 -4.60 8.77
N TRP A 56 1.89 -4.59 7.50
CA TRP A 56 3.28 -4.80 7.12
C TRP A 56 4.19 -3.71 7.69
N THR A 57 3.78 -2.44 7.56
CA THR A 57 4.54 -1.28 8.07
C THR A 57 4.73 -1.35 9.58
N MET A 58 3.69 -1.73 10.33
CA MET A 58 3.76 -1.84 11.79
C MET A 58 4.65 -2.99 12.30
N GLN A 59 5.02 -3.93 11.44
CA GLN A 59 5.91 -5.05 11.77
C GLN A 59 7.38 -4.77 11.43
N LYS A 60 7.70 -3.57 10.94
CA LYS A 60 9.09 -3.16 10.72
C LYS A 60 9.71 -2.69 12.01
N GLU A 61 10.91 -3.19 12.29
CA GLU A 61 11.66 -2.94 13.53
C GLU A 61 11.81 -1.44 13.85
N LEU A 62 12.01 -0.61 12.82
CA LEU A 62 12.22 0.83 12.97
C LEU A 62 10.92 1.65 13.05
N VAL A 63 9.76 1.03 12.88
CA VAL A 63 8.47 1.73 12.88
C VAL A 63 7.82 1.60 14.26
N THR A 64 7.79 2.70 15.00
CA THR A 64 7.12 2.77 16.32
C THR A 64 5.70 3.34 16.23
N THR A 65 5.41 4.15 15.21
CA THR A 65 4.10 4.80 15.03
C THR A 65 3.82 5.03 13.55
N ALA A 66 2.63 4.62 13.10
CA ALA A 66 2.12 4.93 11.77
C ALA A 66 0.95 5.93 11.86
N LEU A 67 1.09 7.08 11.20
CA LEU A 67 0.02 8.07 11.07
C LEU A 67 -0.81 7.74 9.83
N VAL A 68 -2.12 7.58 9.99
CA VAL A 68 -3.02 7.24 8.89
C VAL A 68 -4.14 8.26 8.83
N GLU A 69 -4.16 9.07 7.77
CA GLU A 69 -5.23 10.02 7.55
C GLU A 69 -6.55 9.31 7.20
N CYS A 70 -7.64 9.80 7.78
CA CYS A 70 -8.95 9.25 7.52
C CYS A 70 -10.06 10.25 7.82
N SER A 71 -10.99 10.43 6.88
CA SER A 71 -12.12 11.36 6.99
C SER A 71 -13.47 10.68 7.29
N SER A 72 -13.53 9.35 7.40
CA SER A 72 -14.77 8.63 7.73
C SER A 72 -14.62 7.69 8.91
N SER A 73 -15.64 7.68 9.78
CA SER A 73 -15.66 6.84 10.99
C SER A 73 -15.52 5.35 10.67
N LYS A 74 -16.11 4.87 9.56
CA LYS A 74 -15.97 3.49 9.08
C LYS A 74 -14.51 3.14 8.76
N ARG A 75 -13.80 4.03 8.08
CA ARG A 75 -12.39 3.81 7.71
C ARG A 75 -11.46 3.91 8.93
N VAL A 76 -11.74 4.79 9.89
CA VAL A 76 -11.00 4.84 11.16
C VAL A 76 -11.06 3.49 11.86
N LYS A 77 -12.28 2.95 12.04
CA LYS A 77 -12.46 1.64 12.68
C LYS A 77 -11.71 0.53 11.95
N GLY A 78 -11.78 0.49 10.62
CA GLY A 78 -11.04 -0.49 9.81
C GLY A 78 -9.52 -0.37 9.93
N ASN A 79 -8.98 0.85 10.04
CA ASN A 79 -7.55 1.04 10.24
C ASN A 79 -7.14 0.61 11.66
N CYS A 80 -7.95 0.88 12.69
CA CYS A 80 -7.67 0.44 14.06
C CYS A 80 -7.63 -1.10 14.18
N THR A 81 -8.53 -1.83 13.52
CA THR A 81 -8.52 -3.31 13.52
C THR A 81 -7.38 -3.93 12.73
N THR A 82 -6.57 -3.10 12.05
CA THR A 82 -5.38 -3.55 11.35
C THR A 82 -4.18 -3.66 12.28
N VAL A 83 -4.14 -2.90 13.39
CA VAL A 83 -3.06 -2.95 14.39
C VAL A 83 -2.94 -4.32 15.03
N THR A 84 -4.04 -5.06 15.13
CA THR A 84 -4.08 -6.41 15.70
C THR A 84 -3.80 -7.50 14.66
N LEU A 85 -3.49 -7.14 13.41
CA LEU A 85 -3.22 -8.10 12.35
C LEU A 85 -1.73 -8.48 12.37
N GLU A 86 -1.46 -9.72 12.77
CA GLU A 86 -0.13 -10.30 12.59
C GLU A 86 -0.01 -10.89 11.18
N MET A 87 1.07 -10.53 10.47
CA MET A 87 1.40 -11.18 9.22
C MET A 87 2.39 -12.30 9.51
N THR A 88 2.22 -13.43 8.85
CA THR A 88 3.20 -14.51 8.96
C THR A 88 4.54 -14.05 8.39
N ALA A 89 5.64 -14.57 8.93
CA ALA A 89 6.99 -14.25 8.45
C ALA A 89 7.12 -14.42 6.93
N ASP A 90 6.54 -15.49 6.36
CA ASP A 90 6.52 -15.73 4.92
C ASP A 90 5.89 -14.59 4.12
N LYS A 91 4.81 -13.98 4.63
CA LYS A 91 4.12 -12.86 3.96
C LYS A 91 4.93 -11.57 4.06
N ILE A 92 5.60 -11.35 5.19
CA ILE A 92 6.52 -10.21 5.35
C ILE A 92 7.68 -10.35 4.35
N THR A 93 8.36 -11.50 4.33
CA THR A 93 9.49 -11.78 3.43
C THR A 93 9.09 -11.67 1.96
N PHE A 94 7.90 -12.19 1.60
CA PHE A 94 7.38 -12.07 0.24
C PHE A 94 7.19 -10.60 -0.19
N LEU A 95 6.61 -9.76 0.68
CA LEU A 95 6.44 -8.34 0.37
C LEU A 95 7.77 -7.59 0.31
N ASP A 96 8.71 -7.91 1.19
CA ASP A 96 10.05 -7.32 1.17
C ASP A 96 10.77 -7.62 -0.14
N SER A 97 10.69 -8.89 -0.57
CA SER A 97 11.26 -9.33 -1.85
C SER A 97 10.56 -8.69 -3.05
N SER A 98 9.23 -8.46 -2.97
CA SER A 98 8.48 -7.75 -4.01
C SER A 98 8.90 -6.29 -4.10
N ILE A 99 9.13 -5.62 -2.96
CA ILE A 99 9.62 -4.23 -2.92
C ILE A 99 11.00 -4.15 -3.56
N GLU A 100 11.94 -5.02 -3.18
CA GLU A 100 13.28 -5.06 -3.78
C GLU A 100 13.21 -5.31 -5.30
N ARG A 101 12.42 -6.30 -5.74
CA ARG A 101 12.30 -6.64 -7.16
C ARG A 101 11.71 -5.50 -8.00
N ASN A 102 10.73 -4.77 -7.46
CA ASN A 102 9.94 -3.82 -8.23
C ASN A 102 10.44 -2.36 -8.08
N LEU A 103 10.97 -1.98 -6.91
CA LEU A 103 11.24 -0.60 -6.54
C LEU A 103 12.71 -0.28 -6.24
N ALA A 104 13.58 -1.28 -6.03
CA ALA A 104 15.03 -1.06 -6.06
C ALA A 104 15.52 -0.83 -7.51
#